data_AF-A0A5B7UJA8-F1
#
_entry.id   AF-A0A5B7UJA8-F1
#
_cell.length_a   1.000
_cell.length_b   1.000
_cell.length_c   1.000
_cell.angle_alpha   90.00
_cell.angle_beta   90.00
_cell.angle_gamma   90.00
#
_symmetry.space_group_name_H-M   'P 1'
#
loop_
_entity.id
_entity.type
_entity.pdbx_description
1 polymer ?
#
loop_
_entity_poly.entity_id
_entity_poly.type
_entity_poly.pdbx_seq_one_letter_code
_entity_poly.pdbx_strand_id
1 'polypeptide(L)'
;MIEDVRSAVHEMSAKLYGGRRYDLVGFSIRDGSYPWIEVHDGVIHWTLMERGVRYGPTTTEDLHEAMHWVALDATRSMAMRWELGQRDRWPEDRDTRIGWNAKQVALLRLLDDQWAEEYRADIPVRCPGVRLEDVDAHPLAAWVAIKTADESFLARQWRTLRDKLREPY
;
A
#
# COMPACT_ATOMS: atom_id res chain seq x y z
N MET A 1 18.89 -12.40 -1.43
CA MET A 1 19.50 -11.83 -0.20
C MET A 1 18.58 -10.76 0.36
N ILE A 2 18.71 -10.37 1.63
CA ILE A 2 17.84 -9.33 2.24
C ILE A 2 17.96 -7.98 1.50
N GLU A 3 19.11 -7.71 0.88
CA GLU A 3 19.37 -6.54 0.04
C GLU A 3 18.49 -6.49 -1.21
N ASP A 4 18.19 -7.65 -1.81
CA ASP A 4 17.32 -7.74 -2.98
C ASP A 4 15.88 -7.37 -2.59
N VAL A 5 15.41 -7.87 -1.44
CA VAL A 5 14.09 -7.51 -0.90
C VAL A 5 14.03 -6.02 -0.56
N ARG A 6 15.07 -5.48 0.09
CA ARG A 6 15.15 -4.04 0.38
C ARG A 6 15.08 -3.18 -0.88
N SER A 7 15.82 -3.57 -1.92
CA SER A 7 15.84 -2.87 -3.20
C SER A 7 14.47 -2.94 -3.88
N ALA A 8 13.83 -4.11 -3.91
CA ALA A 8 12.49 -4.29 -4.47
C ALA A 8 11.42 -3.47 -3.71
N VAL A 9 11.47 -3.43 -2.37
CA VAL A 9 10.58 -2.58 -1.55
C VAL A 9 10.79 -1.10 -1.87
N HIS A 10 12.05 -0.68 -2.03
CA HIS A 10 12.37 0.70 -2.38
C HIS A 10 11.83 1.06 -3.78
N GLU A 11 12.08 0.24 -4.79
CA GLU A 11 11.58 0.43 -6.16
C GLU A 11 10.06 0.45 -6.23
N MET A 12 9.39 -0.46 -5.52
CA MET A 12 7.93 -0.47 -5.40
C MET A 12 7.43 0.81 -4.75
N SER A 13 8.05 1.26 -3.66
CA SER A 13 7.64 2.47 -2.95
C SER A 13 7.77 3.73 -3.80
N ALA A 14 8.76 3.78 -4.70
CA ALA A 14 8.96 4.90 -5.61
C ALA A 14 7.80 5.08 -6.61
N LYS A 15 7.05 4.01 -6.91
CA LYS A 15 5.82 4.05 -7.72
C LYS A 15 4.59 4.49 -6.92
N LEU A 16 4.63 4.37 -5.59
CA LEU A 16 3.54 4.71 -4.66
C LEU A 16 3.67 6.14 -4.13
N TYR A 17 3.44 7.11 -5.01
CA TYR A 17 3.50 8.53 -4.65
C TYR A 17 2.55 8.89 -3.49
N GLY A 18 3.06 9.65 -2.52
CA GLY A 18 2.33 9.99 -1.29
C GLY A 18 2.36 8.91 -0.22
N GLY A 19 3.07 7.79 -0.46
CA GLY A 19 3.45 6.84 0.56
C GLY A 19 4.35 7.48 1.61
N ARG A 20 4.18 7.04 2.85
CA ARG A 20 4.99 7.43 4.01
C ARG A 20 5.74 6.20 4.49
N ARG A 21 6.84 6.40 5.22
CA ARG A 21 7.65 5.28 5.75
C ARG A 21 6.84 4.24 6.51
N TYR A 22 5.80 4.68 7.22
CA TYR A 22 4.94 3.80 8.00
C TYR A 22 3.86 3.06 7.19
N ASP A 23 3.72 3.38 5.90
CA ASP A 23 2.91 2.57 4.97
C ASP A 23 3.73 1.41 4.40
N LEU A 24 5.04 1.34 4.63
CA LEU A 24 5.89 0.29 4.08
C LEU A 24 6.28 -0.70 5.19
N VAL A 25 6.59 -1.93 4.79
CA VAL A 25 7.20 -2.91 5.68
C VAL A 25 8.52 -2.40 6.26
N GLY A 26 8.78 -2.79 7.50
CA GLY A 26 10.07 -2.66 8.14
C GLY A 26 11.04 -3.78 7.79
N PHE A 27 12.26 -3.64 8.30
CA PHE A 27 13.28 -4.69 8.31
C PHE A 27 13.83 -4.90 9.72
N SER A 28 12.98 -4.62 10.70
CA SER A 28 13.24 -4.71 12.14
C SER A 28 11.89 -4.85 12.83
N ILE A 29 11.87 -5.63 13.91
CA ILE A 29 10.67 -5.87 14.70
C ILE A 29 10.10 -4.55 15.24
N ARG A 30 8.78 -4.37 15.11
CA ARG A 30 8.04 -3.24 15.67
C ARG A 30 6.59 -3.64 15.95
N ASP A 31 6.10 -3.32 17.14
CA ASP A 31 4.69 -3.48 17.50
C ASP A 31 3.82 -2.35 16.93
N GLY A 32 2.50 -2.56 16.87
CA GLY A 32 1.52 -1.61 16.35
C GLY A 32 1.07 -1.91 14.93
N SER A 33 0.94 -3.20 14.61
CA SER A 33 0.53 -3.70 13.29
C SER A 33 1.47 -3.22 12.18
N TYR A 34 2.76 -3.07 12.49
CA TYR A 34 3.80 -2.67 11.55
C TYR A 34 4.52 -3.92 11.03
N PRO A 35 4.21 -4.40 9.83
CA PRO A 35 4.84 -5.62 9.32
C PRO A 35 6.33 -5.41 9.07
N TRP A 36 7.10 -6.48 9.21
CA TRP A 36 8.52 -6.48 8.86
C TRP A 36 8.89 -7.75 8.09
N ILE A 37 9.99 -7.63 7.35
CA ILE A 37 10.58 -8.75 6.62
C ILE A 37 11.91 -9.15 7.24
N GLU A 38 12.10 -10.45 7.36
CA GLU A 38 13.39 -11.12 7.58
C GLU A 38 13.67 -12.07 6.42
N VAL A 39 14.94 -12.37 6.17
CA VAL A 39 15.35 -13.40 5.20
C VAL A 39 16.28 -14.37 5.90
N HIS A 40 15.91 -15.64 5.93
CA HIS A 40 16.66 -16.73 6.56
C HIS A 40 16.84 -17.83 5.51
N ASP A 41 18.09 -18.20 5.21
CA ASP A 41 18.41 -19.28 4.25
C ASP A 41 17.71 -19.16 2.88
N GLY A 42 17.52 -17.92 2.40
CA GLY A 42 16.84 -17.64 1.13
C GLY A 42 15.30 -17.58 1.23
N VAL A 43 14.73 -17.96 2.36
CA VAL A 43 13.29 -17.84 2.64
C VAL A 43 12.98 -16.44 3.15
N ILE A 44 11.97 -15.80 2.57
CA ILE A 44 11.45 -14.50 2.96
C ILE A 44 10.35 -14.71 3.99
N HIS A 45 10.48 -14.10 5.16
CA HIS A 45 9.53 -14.17 6.26
C HIS A 45 8.83 -12.83 6.42
N TRP A 46 7.54 -12.77 6.11
CA TRP A 46 6.69 -11.62 6.39
C TRP A 46 5.97 -11.86 7.72
N THR A 47 6.15 -10.95 8.67
CA THR A 47 5.56 -11.04 10.02
C THR A 47 4.94 -9.70 10.40
N LEU A 48 3.89 -9.71 11.21
CA LEU A 48 3.42 -8.50 11.91
C LEU A 48 3.25 -8.78 13.41
N MET A 49 3.29 -7.71 14.21
CA MET A 49 3.02 -7.77 15.64
C MET A 49 1.99 -6.71 16.00
N GLU A 50 0.95 -7.11 16.73
CA GLU A 50 -0.07 -6.20 17.24
C GLU A 50 -0.36 -6.51 18.71
N ARG A 51 -0.16 -5.49 19.57
CA ARG A 51 -0.44 -5.55 21.02
C ARG A 51 0.32 -6.70 21.70
N GLY A 52 1.60 -6.84 21.36
CA GLY A 52 2.48 -7.91 21.82
C GLY A 52 2.20 -9.28 21.22
N VAL A 53 1.20 -9.43 20.36
CA VAL A 53 0.87 -10.70 19.69
C VAL A 53 1.53 -10.74 18.31
N ARG A 54 2.37 -11.74 18.08
CA ARG A 54 2.99 -12.01 16.78
C ARG A 54 2.02 -12.79 15.90
N TYR A 55 1.85 -12.34 14.65
CA TYR A 55 1.13 -13.05 13.60
C TYR A 55 2.10 -13.40 12.47
N GLY A 56 2.10 -14.65 12.05
CA GLY A 56 3.06 -15.20 11.08
C GLY A 56 4.25 -15.94 11.72
N PRO A 57 5.34 -16.19 10.96
CA PRO A 57 5.57 -15.67 9.62
C PRO A 57 4.71 -16.35 8.54
N THR A 58 4.29 -15.57 7.55
CA THR A 58 3.99 -16.10 6.21
C THR A 58 5.32 -16.16 5.46
N THR A 59 5.63 -17.29 4.81
CA THR A 59 6.95 -17.54 4.22
C THR A 59 6.88 -17.89 2.75
N THR A 60 7.86 -17.42 1.97
CA THR A 60 8.03 -17.80 0.55
C THR A 60 9.49 -17.71 0.15
N GLU A 61 9.88 -18.46 -0.87
CA GLU A 61 11.16 -18.30 -1.56
C GLU A 61 11.03 -17.38 -2.80
N ASP A 62 9.80 -17.05 -3.20
CA ASP A 62 9.51 -16.20 -4.36
C ASP A 62 9.46 -14.72 -3.96
N LEU A 63 10.39 -13.94 -4.49
CA LEU A 63 10.42 -12.50 -4.31
C LEU A 63 9.15 -11.83 -4.85
N HIS A 64 8.59 -12.31 -5.96
CA HIS A 64 7.38 -11.72 -6.53
C HIS A 64 6.18 -11.89 -5.59
N GLU A 65 6.01 -13.09 -5.02
CA GLU A 65 4.98 -13.36 -4.02
C GLU A 65 5.17 -12.51 -2.75
N ALA A 66 6.40 -12.41 -2.24
CA ALA A 66 6.69 -11.56 -1.09
C ALA A 66 6.35 -10.09 -1.37
N MET A 67 6.70 -9.60 -2.56
CA MET A 67 6.40 -8.22 -2.98
C MET A 67 4.90 -7.99 -3.17
N HIS A 68 4.14 -9.01 -3.57
CA HIS A 68 2.68 -8.93 -3.58
C HIS A 68 2.13 -8.67 -2.17
N TRP A 69 2.61 -9.38 -1.15
CA TRP A 69 2.17 -9.14 0.25
C TRP A 69 2.52 -7.72 0.73
N VAL A 70 3.72 -7.24 0.42
CA VAL A 70 4.14 -5.87 0.75
C VAL A 70 3.24 -4.85 0.05
N ALA A 71 2.93 -5.07 -1.23
CA ALA A 71 2.05 -4.20 -2.00
C ALA A 71 0.65 -4.16 -1.40
N LEU A 72 0.07 -5.30 -1.03
CA LEU A 72 -1.26 -5.36 -0.41
C LEU A 72 -1.31 -4.60 0.91
N ASP A 73 -0.31 -4.73 1.77
CA ASP A 73 -0.28 -4.01 3.05
C ASP A 73 -0.08 -2.50 2.86
N ALA A 74 0.88 -2.12 2.02
CA ALA A 74 1.21 -0.73 1.81
C ALA A 74 0.07 0.06 1.16
N THR A 75 -0.52 -0.50 0.11
CA THR A 75 -1.63 0.13 -0.59
C THR A 75 -2.89 0.21 0.27
N ARG A 76 -3.12 -0.76 1.17
CA ARG A 76 -4.20 -0.72 2.18
C ARG A 76 -4.04 0.47 3.12
N SER A 77 -2.87 0.61 3.74
CA SER A 77 -2.59 1.71 4.67
C SER A 77 -2.74 3.08 4.01
N MET A 78 -2.22 3.22 2.79
CA MET A 78 -2.37 4.44 1.99
C MET A 78 -3.83 4.72 1.61
N ALA A 79 -4.58 3.70 1.23
CA ALA A 79 -5.97 3.83 0.81
C ALA A 79 -6.89 4.24 1.97
N MET A 80 -6.72 3.63 3.14
CA MET A 80 -7.45 4.01 4.34
C MET A 80 -7.16 5.46 4.74
N ARG A 81 -5.88 5.87 4.73
CA ARG A 81 -5.52 7.26 5.04
C ARG A 81 -6.15 8.24 4.06
N TRP A 82 -6.16 7.90 2.77
CA TRP A 82 -6.81 8.71 1.76
C TRP A 82 -8.32 8.83 2.04
N GLU A 83 -9.01 7.72 2.29
CA GLU A 83 -10.45 7.69 2.57
C GLU A 83 -10.81 8.52 3.81
N LEU A 84 -10.02 8.39 4.88
CA LEU A 84 -10.17 9.21 6.08
C LEU A 84 -10.11 10.71 5.76
N GLY A 85 -9.21 11.12 4.87
CA GLY A 85 -9.07 12.50 4.42
C GLY A 85 -10.16 12.98 3.46
N GLN A 86 -11.05 12.11 2.99
CA GLN A 86 -12.18 12.48 2.13
C GLN A 86 -13.52 12.53 2.88
N ARG A 87 -13.58 12.20 4.17
CA ARG A 87 -14.85 12.00 4.91
C ARG A 87 -15.82 13.18 4.81
N ASP A 88 -15.32 14.42 4.90
CA ASP A 88 -16.15 15.63 4.82
C ASP A 88 -16.81 15.88 3.45
N ARG A 89 -16.45 15.08 2.43
CA ARG A 89 -16.98 15.18 1.06
C ARG A 89 -18.14 14.24 0.79
N TRP A 90 -18.43 13.32 1.72
CA TRP A 90 -19.40 12.26 1.54
C TRP A 90 -20.44 12.25 2.68
N PRO A 91 -21.63 11.69 2.45
CA PRO A 91 -22.60 11.47 3.51
C PRO A 91 -22.01 10.66 4.68
N GLU A 92 -22.40 10.99 5.91
CA GLU A 92 -21.88 10.36 7.14
C GLU A 92 -22.17 8.85 7.22
N ASP A 93 -23.28 8.41 6.61
CA ASP A 93 -23.75 7.02 6.59
C ASP A 93 -23.16 6.20 5.44
N ARG A 94 -22.30 6.80 4.61
CA ARG A 94 -21.66 6.10 3.50
C ARG A 94 -20.79 4.96 4.01
N ASP A 95 -20.90 3.81 3.35
CA ASP A 95 -19.94 2.73 3.53
C ASP A 95 -18.55 3.17 3.02
N THR A 96 -17.71 3.63 3.95
CA THR A 96 -16.30 3.98 3.71
C THR A 96 -15.54 2.85 3.04
N ARG A 97 -16.05 1.59 3.12
CA ARG A 97 -15.38 0.47 2.53
C ARG A 97 -15.27 0.59 1.00
N ILE A 98 -16.21 1.28 0.38
CA ILE A 98 -16.22 1.49 -1.07
C ILE A 98 -14.97 2.29 -1.49
N GLY A 99 -14.66 3.38 -0.77
CA GLY A 99 -13.65 4.33 -1.21
C GLY A 99 -12.21 3.84 -1.02
N TRP A 100 -11.89 3.27 0.15
CA TRP A 100 -10.55 2.70 0.34
C TRP A 100 -10.30 1.46 -0.55
N ASN A 101 -11.30 0.61 -0.83
CA ASN A 101 -11.12 -0.49 -1.79
C ASN A 101 -10.84 0.06 -3.20
N ALA A 102 -11.60 1.05 -3.66
CA ALA A 102 -11.39 1.69 -4.97
C ALA A 102 -10.00 2.30 -5.07
N LYS A 103 -9.59 2.95 -3.98
CA LYS A 103 -8.27 3.57 -3.87
C LYS A 103 -7.15 2.53 -3.85
N GLN A 104 -7.33 1.42 -3.17
CA GLN A 104 -6.35 0.33 -3.09
C GLN A 104 -6.16 -0.34 -4.46
N VAL A 105 -7.25 -0.64 -5.18
CA VAL A 105 -7.18 -1.15 -6.57
C VAL A 105 -6.37 -0.19 -7.44
N ALA A 106 -6.65 1.12 -7.36
CA ALA A 106 -5.93 2.11 -8.16
C ALA A 106 -4.43 2.20 -7.85
N LEU A 107 -4.06 2.03 -6.58
CA LEU A 107 -2.66 2.00 -6.16
C LEU A 107 -1.95 0.72 -6.61
N LEU A 108 -2.60 -0.44 -6.46
CA LEU A 108 -2.07 -1.72 -6.93
C LEU A 108 -1.86 -1.69 -8.45
N ARG A 109 -2.77 -1.07 -9.20
CA ARG A 109 -2.65 -0.92 -10.66
C ARG A 109 -1.47 -0.05 -11.10
N LEU A 110 -0.87 0.75 -10.19
CA LEU A 110 0.42 1.43 -10.47
C LEU A 110 1.63 0.50 -10.32
N LEU A 111 1.47 -0.58 -9.55
CA LEU A 111 2.52 -1.55 -9.26
C LEU A 111 2.50 -2.70 -10.25
N ASP A 112 1.33 -3.32 -10.39
CA ASP A 112 1.09 -4.53 -11.16
C ASP A 112 -0.41 -4.68 -11.45
N ASP A 113 -0.78 -4.82 -12.73
CA ASP A 113 -2.18 -4.95 -13.15
C ASP A 113 -2.81 -6.26 -12.65
N GLN A 114 -2.03 -7.36 -12.60
CA GLN A 114 -2.52 -8.66 -12.14
C GLN A 114 -2.87 -8.60 -10.66
N TRP A 115 -1.99 -8.04 -9.82
CA TRP A 115 -2.28 -7.87 -8.38
C TRP A 115 -3.51 -6.99 -8.14
N ALA A 116 -3.74 -5.98 -8.98
CA ALA A 116 -4.92 -5.14 -8.89
C ALA A 116 -6.21 -5.92 -9.19
N GLU A 117 -6.20 -6.77 -10.23
CA GLU A 117 -7.36 -7.60 -10.58
C GLU A 117 -7.61 -8.72 -9.56
N GLU A 118 -6.56 -9.37 -9.06
CA GLU A 118 -6.65 -10.38 -8.00
C GLU A 118 -7.27 -9.77 -6.74
N TYR A 119 -6.76 -8.63 -6.29
CA TYR A 119 -7.34 -7.92 -5.14
C TYR A 119 -8.79 -7.51 -5.41
N ARG A 120 -9.09 -6.97 -6.60
CA ARG A 120 -10.44 -6.55 -6.97
C ARG A 120 -11.43 -7.72 -6.93
N ALA A 121 -11.06 -8.88 -7.45
CA ALA A 121 -11.89 -10.09 -7.43
C ALA A 121 -12.15 -10.58 -6.00
N ASP A 122 -11.20 -10.37 -5.08
CA ASP A 122 -11.26 -10.76 -3.68
C ASP A 122 -12.15 -9.85 -2.81
N ILE A 123 -12.46 -8.62 -3.25
CA ILE A 123 -13.20 -7.63 -2.44
C ILE A 123 -14.51 -8.18 -1.85
N PRO A 124 -15.39 -8.89 -2.59
CA PRO A 124 -16.65 -9.38 -2.04
C PRO A 124 -16.46 -10.39 -0.90
N VAL A 125 -15.36 -11.15 -0.94
CA VAL A 125 -15.00 -12.12 0.11
C VAL A 125 -14.41 -11.41 1.33
N ARG A 126 -13.52 -10.43 1.10
CA ARG A 126 -12.85 -9.65 2.16
C ARG A 126 -13.76 -8.65 2.85
N CYS A 127 -14.69 -8.08 2.10
CA CYS A 127 -15.63 -7.04 2.52
C CYS A 127 -17.06 -7.43 2.14
N PRO A 128 -17.68 -8.40 2.84
CA PRO A 128 -19.05 -8.79 2.58
C PRO A 128 -20.00 -7.57 2.60
N GLY A 129 -20.86 -7.50 1.59
CA GLY A 129 -21.81 -6.40 1.38
C GLY A 129 -21.28 -5.23 0.55
N VAL A 130 -19.99 -5.17 0.22
CA VAL A 130 -19.44 -4.19 -0.73
C VAL A 130 -19.64 -4.70 -2.15
N ARG A 131 -20.28 -3.91 -3.01
CA ARG A 131 -20.51 -4.26 -4.42
C ARG A 131 -19.34 -3.73 -5.26
N LEU A 132 -18.86 -4.55 -6.19
CA LEU A 132 -17.75 -4.18 -7.08
C LEU A 132 -18.09 -2.96 -7.95
N GLU A 133 -19.33 -2.86 -8.42
CA GLU A 133 -19.80 -1.71 -9.20
C GLU A 133 -19.68 -0.38 -8.45
N ASP A 134 -19.93 -0.37 -7.13
CA ASP A 134 -19.80 0.84 -6.31
C ASP A 134 -18.33 1.22 -6.13
N VAL A 135 -17.45 0.21 -6.02
CA VAL A 135 -16.00 0.38 -5.94
C VAL A 135 -15.46 0.94 -7.27
N ASP A 136 -15.86 0.37 -8.40
CA ASP A 136 -15.39 0.78 -9.73
C ASP A 136 -15.89 2.19 -10.11
N ALA A 137 -17.13 2.51 -9.73
CA ALA A 137 -17.72 3.83 -9.97
C ALA A 137 -17.23 4.89 -8.99
N HIS A 138 -16.49 4.52 -7.93
CA HIS A 138 -16.11 5.47 -6.90
C HIS A 138 -15.14 6.54 -7.44
N PRO A 139 -15.50 7.84 -7.36
CA PRO A 139 -14.66 8.89 -7.92
C PRO A 139 -13.38 9.07 -7.10
N LEU A 140 -12.25 8.88 -7.75
CA LEU A 140 -10.92 9.13 -7.19
C LEU A 140 -10.41 10.55 -7.52
N ALA A 141 -11.28 11.48 -7.94
CA ALA A 141 -10.94 12.76 -8.58
C ALA A 141 -10.03 13.73 -7.78
N ALA A 142 -9.68 13.41 -6.54
CA ALA A 142 -8.64 14.11 -5.75
C ALA A 142 -7.25 13.45 -5.84
N TRP A 143 -7.14 12.34 -6.56
CA TRP A 143 -5.93 11.59 -6.79
C TRP A 143 -5.57 11.67 -8.27
N VAL A 144 -4.53 12.46 -8.56
CA VAL A 144 -3.93 12.48 -9.88
C VAL A 144 -3.12 11.20 -10.04
N ALA A 145 -3.61 10.26 -10.85
CA ALA A 145 -2.76 9.26 -11.45
C ALA A 145 -1.77 9.99 -12.37
N ILE A 146 -0.46 9.83 -12.13
CA ILE A 146 0.60 10.59 -12.83
C ILE A 146 0.63 10.37 -14.35
N LYS A 147 -0.15 9.44 -14.92
CA LYS A 147 -0.34 9.41 -16.38
C LYS A 147 -0.82 10.76 -16.95
N THR A 148 -1.37 11.66 -16.15
CA THR A 148 -1.76 13.03 -16.52
C THR A 148 -1.00 14.16 -15.80
N ALA A 149 0.02 13.85 -14.99
CA ALA A 149 0.78 14.88 -14.27
C ALA A 149 1.92 15.43 -15.13
N ASP A 150 1.91 16.74 -15.38
CA ASP A 150 2.99 17.47 -16.05
C ASP A 150 4.30 17.40 -15.23
N GLU A 151 5.44 17.40 -15.93
CA GLU A 151 6.81 17.39 -15.37
C GLU A 151 7.01 18.41 -14.22
N SER A 152 6.31 19.54 -14.25
CA SER A 152 6.35 20.56 -13.21
C SER A 152 5.78 20.08 -11.87
N PHE A 153 4.73 19.25 -11.89
CA PHE A 153 4.14 18.62 -10.70
C PHE A 153 5.10 17.59 -10.11
N LEU A 154 5.73 16.79 -10.97
CA LEU A 154 6.71 15.77 -10.58
C LEU A 154 7.94 16.42 -9.96
N ALA A 155 8.48 17.48 -10.56
CA ALA A 155 9.64 18.19 -10.05
C ALA A 155 9.39 18.84 -8.68
N ARG A 156 8.16 19.31 -8.41
CA ARG A 156 7.78 19.92 -7.13
C ARG A 156 7.64 18.88 -6.03
N GLN A 157 6.98 17.75 -6.32
CA GLN A 157 6.81 16.65 -5.36
C GLN A 157 8.14 15.95 -5.05
N TRP A 158 9.00 15.74 -6.05
CA TRP A 158 10.34 15.17 -5.86
C TRP A 158 11.23 16.01 -4.95
N ARG A 159 11.12 17.35 -5.03
CA ARG A 159 11.85 18.27 -4.16
C ARG A 159 11.42 18.08 -2.70
N THR A 160 10.10 18.05 -2.46
CA THR A 160 9.53 17.83 -1.12
C THR A 160 9.85 16.44 -0.54
N LEU A 161 9.89 15.40 -1.37
CA LEU A 161 10.24 14.03 -0.95
C LEU A 161 11.73 13.91 -0.61
N ARG A 162 12.61 14.50 -1.44
CA ARG A 162 14.06 14.53 -1.21
C ARG A 162 14.41 15.27 0.09
N ASP A 163 13.70 16.35 0.40
CA ASP A 163 13.92 17.11 1.62
C ASP A 163 13.48 16.33 2.88
N LYS A 164 12.36 15.61 2.81
CA LYS A 164 11.88 14.73 3.90
C LYS A 164 12.76 13.51 4.17
N LEU A 165 13.47 13.02 3.16
CA LEU A 165 14.41 11.91 3.29
C LEU A 165 15.81 12.36 3.77
N ARG A 166 16.07 13.67 3.83
CA ARG A 166 17.33 14.27 4.30
C ARG A 166 17.31 14.75 5.75
N GLU A 167 16.16 14.76 6.42
CA GLU A 167 16.10 15.08 7.85
C GLU A 167 16.69 13.92 8.68
N PRO A 168 17.81 14.15 9.40
CA PRO A 168 18.19 13.24 10.47
C PRO A 168 17.22 13.43 11.64
N TYR A 169 16.87 12.33 12.30
CA TYR A 169 16.18 12.37 13.60
C TYR A 169 17.04 13.11 14.62
#